data_AF-A0A972JVW3-F1
#
_entry.id   AF-A0A972JVW3-F1
#
_cell.length_a   1.000
_cell.length_b   1.000
_cell.length_c   1.000
_cell.angle_alpha   90.00
_cell.angle_beta   90.00
_cell.angle_gamma   90.00
#
_symmetry.space_group_name_H-M   'P 1'
#
loop_
_entity.id
_entity.type
_entity.pdbx_description
1 polymer ?
#
loop_
_entity_poly.entity_id
_entity_poly.type
_entity_poly.pdbx_seq_one_letter_code
_entity_poly.pdbx_strand_id
1 'polypeptide(L)'
;MVFFGFNETWEEVEPWVWRARGDTEELVVKVVDGQVQALTMKPSVVIATPVPWWSSSVLLGNALPNAVLVFAVSALAWPIRAFARWRFGVPFPFTGARAAAYRMARIASLAMLTYIVGWIIYFVWAVSSNFDESSLWLLRLLYGAALLPLVSVCMMVWVNFVVWREDAGWFAKLVAALLMLSVLVTIWFATVGGLFSFDITY
;
A
#
# COMPACT_ATOMS: atom_id res chain seq x y z
N MET A 1 34.71 -17.82 1.76
CA MET A 1 33.40 -18.17 2.34
C MET A 1 32.36 -17.77 1.31
N VAL A 2 31.51 -18.68 0.83
CA VAL A 2 30.55 -18.38 -0.26
C VAL A 2 29.26 -17.87 0.36
N PHE A 3 28.99 -16.58 0.22
CA PHE A 3 27.70 -15.99 0.55
C PHE A 3 26.95 -15.78 -0.78
N PHE A 4 25.77 -16.40 -0.89
CA PHE A 4 24.84 -16.26 -2.03
C PHE A 4 25.37 -16.64 -3.42
N GLY A 5 25.27 -17.93 -3.79
CA GLY A 5 24.94 -18.42 -5.15
C GLY A 5 25.72 -17.97 -6.40
N PHE A 6 26.66 -17.04 -6.30
CA PHE A 6 27.52 -16.53 -7.36
C PHE A 6 28.94 -16.96 -7.04
N ASN A 7 29.68 -17.41 -8.06
CA ASN A 7 31.02 -17.98 -7.92
C ASN A 7 32.08 -16.87 -7.71
N GLU A 8 31.76 -15.90 -6.87
CA GLU A 8 32.53 -14.68 -6.64
C GLU A 8 33.35 -14.83 -5.36
N THR A 9 34.63 -14.48 -5.47
CA THR A 9 35.56 -14.54 -4.34
C THR A 9 35.53 -13.20 -3.61
N TRP A 10 35.05 -13.22 -2.37
CA TRP A 10 34.95 -12.04 -1.50
C TRP A 10 36.19 -11.92 -0.62
N GLU A 11 36.77 -10.73 -0.56
CA GLU A 11 37.91 -10.39 0.30
C GLU A 11 37.49 -9.37 1.35
N GLU A 12 37.85 -9.62 2.60
CA GLU A 12 37.63 -8.65 3.68
C GLU A 12 38.67 -7.53 3.58
N VAL A 13 38.21 -6.30 3.40
CA VAL A 13 39.07 -5.11 3.22
C VAL A 13 39.20 -4.35 4.54
N GLU A 14 38.13 -4.29 5.32
CA GLU A 14 38.07 -3.71 6.67
C GLU A 14 37.16 -4.59 7.54
N PRO A 15 37.21 -4.50 8.88
CA PRO A 15 36.34 -5.28 9.75
C PRO A 15 34.87 -5.11 9.37
N TRP A 16 34.23 -6.23 9.00
CA TRP A 16 32.82 -6.26 8.54
C TRP A 16 32.55 -5.59 7.18
N VAL A 17 33.59 -5.38 6.37
CA VAL A 17 33.52 -4.86 4.99
C VAL A 17 34.19 -5.85 4.05
N TRP A 18 33.41 -6.41 3.13
CA TRP A 18 33.88 -7.34 2.12
C TRP A 18 33.73 -6.76 0.72
N ARG A 19 34.73 -6.96 -0.14
CA ARG A 19 34.72 -6.52 -1.54
C ARG A 19 34.77 -7.73 -2.47
N ALA A 20 34.00 -7.69 -3.55
CA ALA A 20 34.06 -8.71 -4.60
C ALA A 20 35.36 -8.55 -5.42
N ARG A 21 36.10 -9.65 -5.63
CA ARG A 21 37.37 -9.63 -6.37
C ARG A 21 37.12 -9.32 -7.85
N GLY A 22 37.52 -8.13 -8.30
CA GLY A 22 37.41 -7.69 -9.70
C GLY A 22 36.27 -6.70 -9.96
N ASP A 23 35.50 -6.33 -8.93
CA ASP A 23 34.44 -5.34 -9.03
C ASP A 23 34.58 -4.25 -7.95
N THR A 24 33.84 -3.16 -8.09
CA THR A 24 33.78 -2.05 -7.14
C THR A 24 32.68 -2.27 -6.08
N GLU A 25 32.02 -3.44 -6.09
CA GLU A 25 30.96 -3.77 -5.15
C GLU A 25 31.51 -4.10 -3.75
N GLU A 26 31.05 -3.33 -2.76
CA GLU A 26 31.41 -3.50 -1.35
C GLU A 26 30.18 -3.89 -0.53
N LEU A 27 30.25 -5.03 0.16
CA LEU A 27 29.30 -5.44 1.18
C LEU A 27 29.76 -4.92 2.55
N VAL A 28 29.01 -4.01 3.14
CA VAL A 28 29.27 -3.45 4.48
C VAL A 28 28.23 -3.96 5.46
N VAL A 29 28.69 -4.52 6.57
CA VAL A 29 27.85 -5.05 7.64
C VAL A 29 28.10 -4.24 8.91
N LYS A 30 27.06 -3.57 9.41
CA LYS A 30 27.13 -2.85 10.68
C LYS A 30 26.71 -3.79 11.80
N VAL A 31 27.68 -4.21 12.60
CA VAL A 31 27.47 -5.00 13.82
C VAL A 31 27.60 -4.06 15.02
N VAL A 32 26.58 -4.04 15.88
CA VAL A 32 26.61 -3.30 17.16
C VAL A 32 26.19 -4.30 18.24
N ASP A 33 26.98 -4.42 19.30
CA ASP A 33 26.75 -5.36 20.42
C ASP A 33 26.56 -6.84 20.00
N GLY A 34 27.28 -7.26 18.95
CA GLY A 34 27.24 -8.64 18.44
C GLY A 34 25.99 -8.99 17.65
N GLN A 35 25.11 -8.04 17.38
CA GLN A 35 23.92 -8.20 16.53
C GLN A 35 24.12 -7.47 15.21
N VAL A 36 23.76 -8.13 14.10
CA VAL A 36 23.78 -7.53 12.77
C VAL A 36 22.64 -6.51 12.69
N GLN A 37 22.97 -5.22 12.69
CA GLN A 37 21.98 -4.15 12.63
C GLN A 37 21.69 -3.68 11.21
N ALA A 38 22.67 -3.74 10.31
CA ALA A 38 22.45 -3.37 8.91
C ALA A 38 23.40 -4.11 7.97
N LEU A 39 22.88 -4.50 6.81
CA LEU A 39 23.63 -5.00 5.66
C LEU A 39 23.40 -4.03 4.49
N THR A 40 24.48 -3.55 3.86
CA THR A 40 24.40 -2.70 2.67
C THR A 40 25.41 -3.14 1.62
N MET A 41 25.04 -3.11 0.34
CA MET A 41 25.97 -3.26 -0.79
C MET A 41 26.18 -1.89 -1.43
N LYS A 42 27.40 -1.46 -1.72
CA LYS A 42 27.65 -0.25 -2.54
C LYS A 42 27.80 -0.65 -4.01
N PRO A 43 27.21 0.08 -4.96
CA PRO A 43 26.58 1.41 -4.84
C PRO A 43 25.05 1.35 -4.66
N SER A 44 24.51 0.35 -3.94
CA SER A 44 23.06 0.18 -3.82
C SER A 44 22.42 0.99 -2.66
N VAL A 45 21.15 1.35 -2.86
CA VAL A 45 20.29 2.13 -1.95
C VAL A 45 19.62 1.24 -0.88
N VAL A 46 19.90 -0.07 -0.88
CA VAL A 46 19.16 -1.04 -0.05
C VAL A 46 19.93 -1.32 1.24
N ILE A 47 19.45 -0.75 2.35
CA ILE A 47 19.93 -1.05 3.69
C ILE A 47 18.97 -2.08 4.33
N ALA A 48 19.42 -3.33 4.43
CA ALA A 48 18.65 -4.38 5.10
C ALA A 48 18.90 -4.30 6.62
N THR A 49 17.92 -3.79 7.36
CA THR A 49 17.88 -3.79 8.84
C THR A 49 16.92 -4.88 9.31
N PRO A 50 17.09 -5.45 10.51
CA PRO A 50 16.11 -6.37 11.08
C PRO A 50 14.78 -5.62 11.29
N VAL A 51 13.78 -6.00 10.49
CA VAL A 51 12.48 -5.32 10.47
C VAL A 51 11.52 -6.00 11.45
N PRO A 52 10.79 -5.26 12.29
CA PRO A 52 9.72 -5.85 13.09
C PRO A 52 8.70 -6.60 12.23
N TRP A 53 8.08 -7.66 12.77
CA TRP A 53 7.17 -8.53 12.00
C TRP A 53 6.02 -7.77 11.32
N TRP A 54 5.53 -6.69 11.92
CA TRP A 54 4.48 -5.82 11.37
C TRP A 54 4.97 -4.86 10.27
N SER A 55 6.25 -4.84 9.95
CA SER A 55 6.81 -4.06 8.83
C SER A 55 7.47 -4.94 7.77
N SER A 56 7.23 -6.26 7.83
CA SER A 56 7.79 -7.19 6.84
C SER A 56 7.32 -6.85 5.43
N SER A 57 8.28 -6.67 4.53
CA SER A 57 8.02 -6.41 3.10
C SER A 57 7.21 -7.52 2.44
N VAL A 58 7.30 -8.76 2.93
CA VAL A 58 6.49 -9.89 2.44
C VAL A 58 5.02 -9.71 2.83
N LEU A 59 4.75 -9.26 4.07
CA LEU A 59 3.37 -9.01 4.51
C LEU A 59 2.77 -7.81 3.77
N LEU A 60 3.51 -6.71 3.67
CA LEU A 60 3.04 -5.51 2.95
C LEU A 60 2.88 -5.78 1.45
N GLY A 61 3.84 -6.49 0.84
CA GLY A 61 3.84 -6.84 -0.58
C GLY A 61 2.70 -7.77 -0.99
N ASN A 62 2.16 -8.58 -0.08
CA ASN A 62 0.99 -9.42 -0.33
C ASN A 62 -0.33 -8.75 0.09
N ALA A 63 -0.35 -8.02 1.21
CA ALA A 63 -1.59 -7.47 1.75
C ALA A 63 -2.15 -6.32 0.90
N LEU A 64 -1.29 -5.42 0.41
CA LEU A 64 -1.75 -4.26 -0.36
C LEU A 64 -2.38 -4.64 -1.71
N PRO A 65 -1.80 -5.52 -2.55
CA PRO A 65 -2.45 -5.95 -3.80
C PRO A 65 -3.80 -6.63 -3.56
N ASN A 66 -3.94 -7.42 -2.50
CA ASN A 66 -5.22 -8.02 -2.13
C ASN A 66 -6.25 -6.95 -1.73
N ALA A 67 -5.86 -5.93 -0.97
CA ALA A 67 -6.73 -4.81 -0.63
C ALA A 67 -7.19 -4.05 -1.89
N VAL A 68 -6.27 -3.78 -2.82
CA VAL A 68 -6.55 -3.15 -4.12
C VAL A 68 -7.53 -3.99 -4.93
N LEU A 69 -7.34 -5.31 -4.99
CA LEU A 69 -8.24 -6.21 -5.71
C LEU A 69 -9.67 -6.14 -5.15
N VAL A 70 -9.82 -6.14 -3.83
CA VAL A 70 -11.12 -6.01 -3.17
C VAL A 70 -11.79 -4.67 -3.52
N PHE A 71 -11.04 -3.56 -3.48
CA PHE A 71 -11.57 -2.25 -3.89
C PHE A 71 -11.94 -2.20 -5.36
N ALA A 72 -11.14 -2.79 -6.24
CA ALA A 72 -11.38 -2.85 -7.67
C ALA A 72 -12.66 -3.64 -7.98
N VAL A 73 -12.82 -4.84 -7.41
CA VAL A 73 -14.04 -5.64 -7.55
C VAL A 73 -15.27 -4.88 -7.03
N SER A 74 -15.14 -4.21 -5.89
CA SER A 74 -16.18 -3.35 -5.32
C SER A 74 -16.57 -2.20 -6.27
N ALA A 75 -15.59 -1.48 -6.80
CA ALA A 75 -15.79 -0.37 -7.73
C ALA A 75 -16.40 -0.84 -9.06
N LEU A 76 -15.91 -1.97 -9.62
CA LEU A 76 -16.38 -2.56 -10.87
C LEU A 76 -17.78 -3.19 -10.77
N ALA A 77 -18.24 -3.54 -9.56
CA ALA A 77 -19.62 -3.98 -9.37
C ALA A 77 -20.65 -2.91 -9.78
N TRP A 78 -20.29 -1.62 -9.74
CA TRP A 78 -21.15 -0.52 -10.20
C TRP A 78 -21.35 -0.47 -11.72
N PRO A 79 -20.32 -0.37 -12.57
CA PRO A 79 -20.49 -0.35 -14.02
C PRO A 79 -21.13 -1.64 -14.53
N ILE A 80 -20.82 -2.80 -13.93
CA ILE A 80 -21.45 -4.07 -14.30
C ILE A 80 -22.97 -4.02 -14.06
N ARG A 81 -23.42 -3.51 -12.91
CA ARG A 81 -24.85 -3.36 -12.60
C ARG A 81 -25.51 -2.24 -13.40
N ALA A 82 -24.82 -1.14 -13.65
CA ALA A 82 -25.32 -0.06 -14.49
C ALA A 82 -25.54 -0.53 -15.93
N PHE A 83 -24.58 -1.29 -16.47
CA PHE A 83 -24.70 -1.95 -17.77
C PHE A 83 -25.83 -2.97 -17.79
N ALA A 84 -25.94 -3.83 -16.77
CA ALA A 84 -27.05 -4.78 -16.69
C ALA A 84 -28.43 -4.10 -16.62
N ARG A 85 -28.53 -2.98 -15.90
CA ARG A 85 -29.75 -2.16 -15.86
C ARG A 85 -30.05 -1.53 -17.22
N TRP A 86 -29.04 -1.01 -17.91
CA TRP A 86 -29.19 -0.39 -19.23
C TRP A 86 -29.57 -1.41 -20.30
N ARG A 87 -28.94 -2.59 -20.30
CA ARG A 87 -29.08 -3.61 -21.35
C ARG A 87 -30.22 -4.62 -21.11
N PHE A 88 -30.53 -4.93 -19.85
CA PHE A 88 -31.49 -5.97 -19.47
C PHE A 88 -32.63 -5.46 -18.57
N GLY A 89 -32.69 -4.16 -18.26
CA GLY A 89 -33.81 -3.56 -17.50
C GLY A 89 -33.92 -4.02 -16.04
N VAL A 90 -32.86 -4.60 -15.47
CA VAL A 90 -32.89 -5.15 -14.10
C VAL A 90 -33.13 -4.04 -13.08
N PRO A 91 -34.18 -4.11 -12.25
CA PRO A 91 -34.46 -3.09 -11.24
C PRO A 91 -33.41 -3.09 -10.13
N PHE A 92 -33.12 -1.91 -9.58
CA PHE A 92 -32.18 -1.79 -8.45
C PHE A 92 -32.84 -2.33 -7.17
N PRO A 93 -32.33 -3.42 -6.56
CA PRO A 93 -33.06 -4.17 -5.55
C PRO A 93 -32.98 -3.55 -4.14
N PHE A 94 -32.18 -2.50 -3.95
CA PHE A 94 -31.96 -1.91 -2.63
C PHE A 94 -32.72 -0.59 -2.48
N THR A 95 -33.37 -0.42 -1.34
CA THR A 95 -34.08 0.81 -0.96
C THR A 95 -33.55 1.33 0.37
N GLY A 96 -33.84 2.60 0.71
CA GLY A 96 -33.50 3.19 2.00
C GLY A 96 -32.00 3.21 2.34
N ALA A 97 -31.67 2.89 3.59
CA ALA A 97 -30.30 2.93 4.11
C ALA A 97 -29.36 1.94 3.40
N ARG A 98 -29.87 0.76 3.00
CA ARG A 98 -29.13 -0.21 2.17
C ARG A 98 -28.61 0.36 0.86
N ALA A 99 -29.44 1.17 0.18
CA ALA A 99 -29.05 1.82 -1.07
C ALA A 99 -27.94 2.85 -0.84
N ALA A 100 -28.03 3.62 0.24
CA ALA A 100 -27.01 4.58 0.63
C ALA A 100 -25.70 3.89 1.00
N ALA A 101 -25.74 2.81 1.80
CA ALA A 101 -24.57 2.01 2.17
C ALA A 101 -23.89 1.40 0.93
N TYR A 102 -24.67 0.89 -0.03
CA TYR A 102 -24.13 0.39 -1.29
C TYR A 102 -23.34 1.47 -2.05
N ARG A 103 -23.88 2.69 -2.16
CA ARG A 103 -23.21 3.81 -2.85
C ARG A 103 -21.96 4.28 -2.08
N MET A 104 -22.08 4.44 -0.76
CA MET A 104 -20.99 4.89 0.10
C MET A 104 -19.81 3.93 0.05
N ALA A 105 -20.08 2.61 0.04
CA ALA A 105 -19.05 1.60 -0.10
C ALA A 105 -18.21 1.79 -1.38
N ARG A 106 -18.84 2.25 -2.46
CA ARG A 106 -18.19 2.42 -3.76
C ARG A 106 -17.44 3.74 -3.84
N ILE A 107 -18.01 4.81 -3.29
CA ILE A 107 -17.32 6.10 -3.17
C ILE A 107 -16.02 5.93 -2.37
N ALA A 108 -16.08 5.25 -1.22
CA ALA A 108 -14.88 4.96 -0.43
C ALA A 108 -13.89 4.04 -1.15
N SER A 109 -14.37 3.02 -1.88
CA SER A 109 -13.48 2.15 -2.69
C SER A 109 -12.77 2.94 -3.80
N LEU A 110 -13.49 3.84 -4.48
CA LEU A 110 -12.92 4.71 -5.51
C LEU A 110 -11.93 5.69 -4.89
N ALA A 111 -12.26 6.32 -3.76
CA ALA A 111 -11.36 7.23 -3.05
C ALA A 111 -10.04 6.53 -2.66
N MET A 112 -10.11 5.28 -2.19
CA MET A 112 -8.93 4.46 -1.90
C MET A 112 -8.10 4.17 -3.15
N LEU A 113 -8.74 3.73 -4.24
CA LEU A 113 -8.04 3.48 -5.49
C LEU A 113 -7.37 4.75 -6.02
N THR A 114 -8.05 5.89 -5.98
CA THR A 114 -7.47 7.18 -6.38
C THR A 114 -6.26 7.55 -5.53
N TYR A 115 -6.32 7.35 -4.21
CA TYR A 115 -5.19 7.61 -3.32
C TYR A 115 -3.98 6.71 -3.65
N ILE A 116 -4.22 5.40 -3.82
CA ILE A 116 -3.17 4.44 -4.16
C ILE A 116 -2.57 4.74 -5.53
N VAL A 117 -3.39 5.02 -6.54
CA VAL A 117 -2.95 5.37 -7.89
C VAL A 117 -2.14 6.66 -7.88
N GLY A 118 -2.54 7.66 -7.09
CA GLY A 118 -1.79 8.90 -6.93
C GLY A 118 -0.36 8.65 -6.44
N TRP A 119 -0.19 7.80 -5.44
CA TRP A 119 1.13 7.40 -4.96
C TRP A 119 1.93 6.60 -5.99
N ILE A 120 1.31 5.65 -6.70
CA ILE A 120 1.99 4.90 -7.77
C ILE A 120 2.52 5.84 -8.86
N ILE A 121 1.69 6.78 -9.32
CA ILE A 121 2.10 7.77 -10.32
C ILE A 121 3.28 8.59 -9.80
N TYR A 122 3.21 9.04 -8.54
CA TYR A 122 4.30 9.79 -7.93
C TYR A 122 5.60 8.98 -7.85
N PHE A 123 5.56 7.72 -7.40
CA PHE A 123 6.75 6.87 -7.31
C PHE A 123 7.36 6.58 -8.69
N VAL A 124 6.54 6.23 -9.68
CA VAL A 124 7.01 6.00 -11.06
C VAL A 124 7.67 7.26 -11.61
N TRP A 125 7.03 8.42 -11.39
CA TRP A 125 7.55 9.70 -11.82
C TRP A 125 8.88 10.05 -11.12
N ALA A 126 8.95 9.90 -9.79
CA ALA A 126 10.12 10.20 -8.97
C ALA A 126 11.35 9.33 -9.31
N VAL A 127 11.14 8.08 -9.74
CA VAL A 127 12.24 7.22 -10.21
C VAL A 127 12.73 7.63 -11.60
N SER A 128 11.83 8.14 -12.45
CA SER A 128 12.14 8.49 -13.84
C SER A 128 12.74 9.89 -14.04
N SER A 129 12.45 10.81 -13.12
CA SER A 129 12.86 12.22 -13.21
C SER A 129 13.84 12.51 -12.08
N ASN A 130 15.00 13.12 -12.39
CA ASN A 130 15.88 13.65 -11.34
C ASN A 130 15.04 14.60 -10.48
N PHE A 131 14.97 14.35 -9.17
CA PHE A 131 14.17 15.13 -8.23
C PHE A 131 14.41 16.62 -8.41
N ASP A 132 13.40 17.33 -8.89
CA ASP A 132 13.44 18.76 -9.15
C ASP A 132 12.42 19.48 -8.24
N GLU A 133 12.69 20.73 -7.84
CA GLU A 133 11.80 21.47 -6.91
C GLU A 133 10.36 21.63 -7.44
N SER A 134 10.21 21.53 -8.77
CA SER A 134 8.94 21.49 -9.49
C SER A 134 8.06 20.28 -9.12
N SER A 135 8.55 19.30 -8.35
CA SER A 135 7.80 18.14 -7.86
C SER A 135 7.04 18.35 -6.55
N LEU A 136 7.39 19.40 -5.80
CA LEU A 136 6.90 19.61 -4.43
C LEU A 136 5.38 19.84 -4.37
N TRP A 137 4.78 20.36 -5.44
CA TRP A 137 3.32 20.55 -5.49
C TRP A 137 2.55 19.22 -5.53
N LEU A 138 3.08 18.20 -6.21
CA LEU A 138 2.44 16.88 -6.31
C LEU A 138 2.49 16.17 -4.95
N LEU A 139 3.61 16.29 -4.23
CA LEU A 139 3.77 15.80 -2.86
C LEU A 139 2.76 16.47 -1.91
N ARG A 140 2.60 17.80 -1.98
CA ARG A 140 1.60 18.54 -1.18
C ARG A 140 0.18 18.10 -1.50
N LEU A 141 -0.13 17.86 -2.77
CA LEU A 141 -1.44 17.34 -3.19
C LEU A 141 -1.69 15.95 -2.61
N LEU A 142 -0.69 15.07 -2.60
CA LEU A 142 -0.79 13.73 -2.01
C LEU A 142 -0.97 13.76 -0.49
N TYR A 143 -0.28 14.67 0.21
CA TYR A 143 -0.52 14.89 1.63
C TYR A 143 -1.92 15.46 1.89
N GLY A 144 -2.44 16.35 1.03
CA GLY A 144 -3.84 16.75 1.09
C GLY A 144 -4.81 15.58 0.86
N ALA A 145 -4.44 14.67 -0.07
CA ALA A 145 -5.19 13.46 -0.37
C ALA A 145 -5.14 12.42 0.76
N ALA A 146 -4.29 12.59 1.79
CA ALA A 146 -4.27 11.76 2.99
C ALA A 146 -5.62 11.77 3.76
N LEU A 147 -6.46 12.78 3.52
CA LEU A 147 -7.82 12.83 4.03
C LEU A 147 -8.72 11.74 3.42
N LEU A 148 -8.44 11.29 2.19
CA LEU A 148 -9.25 10.27 1.52
C LEU A 148 -9.25 8.94 2.29
N PRO A 149 -8.08 8.43 2.75
CA PRO A 149 -8.02 7.30 3.66
C PRO A 149 -8.90 7.45 4.90
N LEU A 150 -8.81 8.59 5.58
CA LEU A 150 -9.50 8.86 6.83
C LEU A 150 -11.02 8.93 6.65
N VAL A 151 -11.48 9.64 5.61
CA VAL A 151 -12.91 9.74 5.29
C VAL A 151 -13.50 8.38 4.95
N SER A 152 -12.73 7.54 4.24
CA SER A 152 -13.16 6.20 3.85
C SER A 152 -13.32 5.26 5.05
N VAL A 153 -12.58 5.45 6.13
CA VAL A 153 -12.80 4.72 7.40
C VAL A 153 -14.20 5.02 7.93
N CYS A 154 -14.54 6.31 8.07
CA CYS A 154 -15.85 6.72 8.57
C CYS A 154 -16.98 6.16 7.68
N MET A 155 -16.79 6.20 6.36
CA MET A 155 -17.73 5.61 5.40
C MET A 155 -17.86 4.10 5.59
N MET A 156 -16.77 3.35 5.76
CA MET A 156 -16.80 1.90 5.91
C MET A 156 -17.36 1.43 7.24
N VAL A 157 -17.13 2.18 8.32
CA VAL A 157 -17.76 1.94 9.62
C VAL A 157 -19.27 2.07 9.48
N TRP A 158 -19.75 3.15 8.84
CA TRP A 158 -21.18 3.34 8.60
C TRP A 158 -21.78 2.23 7.71
N VAL A 159 -21.09 1.86 6.63
CA VAL A 159 -21.53 0.76 5.74
C VAL A 159 -21.67 -0.54 6.52
N ASN A 160 -20.69 -0.90 7.34
CA ASN A 160 -20.79 -2.08 8.19
C ASN A 160 -21.95 -1.94 9.17
N PHE A 161 -22.07 -0.82 9.87
CA PHE A 161 -23.18 -0.60 10.79
C PHE A 161 -24.56 -0.82 10.13
N VAL A 162 -24.78 -0.29 8.93
CA VAL A 162 -26.03 -0.48 8.17
C VAL A 162 -26.22 -1.95 7.76
N VAL A 163 -25.19 -2.58 7.17
CA VAL A 163 -25.25 -3.98 6.70
C VAL A 163 -25.47 -4.97 7.84
N TRP A 164 -24.98 -4.68 9.04
CA TRP A 164 -25.15 -5.53 10.21
C TRP A 164 -26.50 -5.32 10.91
N ARG A 165 -27.08 -4.11 10.83
CA ARG A 165 -28.41 -3.82 11.38
C ARG A 165 -29.55 -4.27 10.47
N GLU A 166 -29.34 -4.23 9.17
CA GLU A 166 -30.33 -4.72 8.22
C GLU A 166 -30.24 -6.24 8.03
N ASP A 167 -31.32 -6.85 7.53
CA ASP A 167 -31.36 -8.27 7.19
C ASP A 167 -30.59 -8.54 5.88
N ALA A 168 -29.27 -8.35 5.96
CA ALA A 168 -28.34 -8.61 4.88
C ALA A 168 -27.80 -10.03 4.97
N GLY A 169 -27.79 -10.72 3.82
CA GLY A 169 -27.21 -12.06 3.73
C GLY A 169 -25.75 -12.08 4.18
N TRP A 170 -25.31 -13.23 4.69
CA TRP A 170 -23.96 -13.42 5.24
C TRP A 170 -22.83 -12.96 4.29
N PHE A 171 -23.01 -13.17 2.98
CA PHE A 171 -22.05 -12.74 1.97
C PHE A 171 -21.87 -11.22 1.93
N ALA A 172 -22.95 -10.45 2.12
CA ALA A 172 -22.88 -8.98 2.17
C ALA A 172 -22.11 -8.49 3.42
N LYS A 173 -22.30 -9.16 4.56
CA LYS A 173 -21.56 -8.90 5.80
C LYS A 173 -20.07 -9.19 5.64
N LEU A 174 -19.74 -10.32 5.00
CA LEU A 174 -18.35 -10.69 4.69
C LEU A 174 -17.69 -9.63 3.79
N VAL A 175 -18.33 -9.23 2.69
CA VAL A 175 -17.78 -8.22 1.77
C VAL A 175 -17.62 -6.86 2.46
N ALA A 176 -18.57 -6.45 3.31
CA ALA A 176 -18.47 -5.20 4.07
C ALA A 176 -17.31 -5.23 5.07
N ALA A 177 -17.13 -6.35 5.78
CA ALA A 177 -16.02 -6.54 6.71
C ALA A 177 -14.67 -6.57 5.96
N LEU A 178 -14.61 -7.25 4.82
CA LEU A 178 -13.42 -7.32 3.98
C LEU A 178 -13.03 -5.94 3.44
N LEU A 179 -14.00 -5.13 3.02
CA LEU A 179 -13.73 -3.75 2.59
C LEU A 179 -13.18 -2.88 3.72
N MET A 180 -13.72 -3.01 4.93
CA MET A 180 -13.20 -2.32 6.11
C MET A 180 -11.75 -2.76 6.40
N LEU A 181 -11.48 -4.06 6.35
CA LEU A 181 -10.13 -4.60 6.54
C LEU A 181 -9.17 -4.06 5.47
N SER A 182 -9.58 -4.01 4.21
CA SER A 182 -8.77 -3.43 3.13
C SER A 182 -8.42 -1.97 3.38
N VAL A 183 -9.35 -1.17 3.90
CA VAL A 183 -9.08 0.24 4.26
C VAL A 183 -8.03 0.33 5.36
N LEU A 184 -8.15 -0.50 6.39
CA LEU A 184 -7.18 -0.55 7.49
C LEU A 184 -5.79 -0.98 7.00
N VAL A 185 -5.71 -1.97 6.11
CA VAL A 185 -4.46 -2.41 5.48
C VAL A 185 -3.81 -1.28 4.68
N THR A 186 -4.59 -0.51 3.91
CA THR A 186 -4.06 0.64 3.16
C THR A 186 -3.53 1.73 4.08
N ILE A 187 -4.24 2.04 5.18
CA ILE A 187 -3.77 3.03 6.17
C ILE A 187 -2.50 2.52 6.85
N TRP A 188 -2.47 1.26 7.26
CA TRP A 188 -1.29 0.64 7.85
C TRP A 188 -0.09 0.70 6.90
N PHE A 189 -0.27 0.32 5.63
CA PHE A 189 0.77 0.45 4.60
C PHE A 189 1.26 1.90 4.47
N ALA A 190 0.34 2.86 4.42
CA ALA A 190 0.68 4.27 4.31
C ALA A 190 1.41 4.81 5.56
N THR A 191 1.07 4.32 6.76
CA THR A 191 1.82 4.67 7.98
C THR A 191 3.23 4.08 7.99
N VAL A 192 3.40 2.81 7.61
CA VAL A 192 4.71 2.15 7.57
C VAL A 192 5.60 2.76 6.50
N GLY A 193 5.03 3.08 5.33
CA GLY A 193 5.73 3.76 4.24
C GLY A 193 6.01 5.24 4.47
N GLY A 194 5.64 5.80 5.63
CA GLY A 194 5.84 7.21 5.94
C GLY A 194 5.01 8.18 5.08
N LEU A 195 3.99 7.69 4.37
CA LEU A 195 3.14 8.49 3.46
C LEU A 195 2.29 9.55 4.20
N PHE A 196 2.18 9.44 5.52
CA PHE A 196 1.53 10.44 6.38
C PHE A 196 2.53 11.33 7.14
N SER A 197 3.84 11.09 7.01
CA SER A 197 4.85 11.86 7.74
C SER A 197 4.99 13.26 7.12
N PHE A 198 4.68 14.28 7.91
CA PHE A 198 4.88 15.68 7.54
C PHE A 198 6.30 16.18 7.86
N ASP A 199 7.19 15.31 8.36
CA ASP A 199 8.57 15.69 8.68
C ASP A 199 9.41 15.78 7.41
N ILE A 200 9.41 16.98 6.84
CA ILE A 200 10.38 17.43 5.84
C ILE A 200 11.65 17.84 6.61
N THR A 201 12.38 16.86 7.16
CA THR A 201 13.75 17.12 7.63
C THR A 201 14.68 16.78 6.48
N TYR A 202 15.13 17.82 5.77
CA TYR A 202 16.19 17.77 4.76
C TYR A 202 17.54 17.40 5.38
#